data_AF-A0A956AYA8-F1
#
_entry.id   AF-A0A956AYA8-F1
#
_cell.length_a   1.000
_cell.length_b   1.000
_cell.length_c   1.000
_cell.angle_alpha   90.00
_cell.angle_beta   90.00
_cell.angle_gamma   90.00
#
_symmetry.space_group_name_H-M   'P 1'
#
loop_
_entity.id
_entity.type
_entity.pdbx_description
1 polymer ?
#
loop_
_entity_poly.entity_id
_entity_poly.type
_entity_poly.pdbx_seq_one_letter_code
_entity_poly.pdbx_strand_id
1 'polypeptide(L)'
;MRRIAPLLLLFGSLACEDAFDPGPRAPVIREARPPTARVGQRVTLIGSGFGVQGELDRVWLGGNPVPVESWTDTALLVTVPPAVGRGIFDFVVRAGAQVGPPFPFEVQRSQEPDAGM
;
A
#
# COMPACT_ATOMS: atom_id res chain seq x y z
N MET A 1 53.50 -36.47 28.95
CA MET A 1 52.77 -36.95 27.76
C MET A 1 51.90 -35.82 27.24
N ARG A 2 52.27 -35.26 26.08
CA ARG A 2 51.54 -34.18 25.40
C ARG A 2 50.34 -34.79 24.67
N ARG A 3 49.12 -34.37 25.00
CA ARG A 3 47.97 -34.49 24.09
C ARG A 3 47.48 -33.08 23.80
N ILE A 4 47.84 -32.66 22.60
CA ILE A 4 47.51 -31.40 21.94
C ILE A 4 46.27 -31.66 21.05
N ALA A 5 45.44 -30.61 20.89
CA ALA A 5 44.40 -30.40 19.87
C ALA A 5 42.96 -30.90 20.19
N PRO A 6 41.89 -30.29 19.62
CA PRO A 6 41.77 -28.93 19.07
C PRO A 6 40.43 -28.18 19.35
N LEU A 7 40.53 -26.86 19.22
CA LEU A 7 39.65 -25.98 18.42
C LEU A 7 38.15 -25.85 18.78
N LEU A 8 37.89 -24.71 19.42
CA LEU A 8 36.63 -23.98 19.52
C LEU A 8 35.85 -24.00 18.19
N LEU A 9 34.76 -24.78 18.13
CA LEU A 9 33.78 -24.65 17.06
C LEU A 9 32.79 -23.54 17.42
N LEU A 10 33.14 -22.31 17.06
CA LEU A 10 32.18 -21.24 16.81
C LEU A 10 31.41 -21.60 15.53
N PHE A 11 30.37 -22.42 15.63
CA PHE A 11 29.38 -22.51 14.57
C PHE A 11 28.48 -21.29 14.64
N GLY A 12 28.97 -20.20 14.06
CA GLY A 12 28.11 -19.18 13.50
C GLY A 12 27.32 -19.81 12.36
N SER A 13 26.01 -19.87 12.53
CA SER A 13 25.11 -19.70 11.40
C SER A 13 23.78 -19.25 11.98
N LEU A 14 23.59 -17.94 11.98
CA LEU A 14 22.25 -17.37 11.93
C LEU A 14 21.72 -17.82 10.57
N ALA A 15 21.20 -19.05 10.50
CA ALA A 15 20.42 -19.49 9.36
C ALA A 15 19.13 -18.66 9.44
N CYS A 16 19.19 -17.45 8.87
CA CYS A 16 17.99 -16.80 8.37
C CYS A 16 17.48 -17.79 7.33
N GLU A 17 16.44 -18.53 7.67
CA GLU A 17 15.80 -19.45 6.74
C GLU A 17 15.45 -18.64 5.51
N ASP A 18 16.15 -18.94 4.41
CA ASP A 18 15.96 -18.40 3.08
C ASP A 18 14.59 -18.88 2.60
N ALA A 19 13.54 -18.27 3.14
CA ALA A 19 12.26 -18.24 2.49
C ALA A 19 12.53 -17.60 1.13
N PHE A 20 12.13 -18.29 0.06
CA PHE A 20 12.01 -17.70 -1.26
C PHE A 20 11.07 -16.50 -1.17
N ASP A 21 11.60 -15.37 -0.71
CA ASP A 21 10.97 -14.08 -0.73
C ASP A 21 11.20 -13.58 -2.16
N PRO A 22 10.17 -13.42 -2.99
CA PRO A 22 10.31 -12.93 -4.36
C PRO A 22 10.77 -11.46 -4.43
N GLY A 23 11.51 -11.00 -3.42
CA GLY A 23 11.74 -9.62 -3.11
C GLY A 23 10.47 -8.96 -2.59
N PRO A 24 10.63 -7.83 -1.89
CA PRO A 24 9.51 -6.98 -1.57
C PRO A 24 8.89 -6.54 -2.93
N ARG A 25 7.60 -6.85 -3.13
CA ARG A 25 6.83 -6.47 -4.33
C ARG A 25 6.14 -5.14 -4.13
N ALA A 26 6.41 -4.16 -5.00
CA ALA A 26 5.85 -2.82 -4.81
C ALA A 26 4.32 -2.89 -4.90
N PRO A 27 3.59 -2.20 -4.01
CA PRO A 27 2.14 -2.16 -4.10
C PRO A 27 1.73 -1.49 -5.41
N VAL A 28 0.80 -2.08 -6.16
CA VAL A 28 0.32 -1.52 -7.42
C VAL A 28 -1.19 -1.42 -7.36
N ILE A 29 -1.72 -0.20 -7.56
CA ILE A 29 -3.14 0.01 -7.80
C ILE A 29 -3.42 -0.26 -9.28
N ARG A 30 -4.39 -1.14 -9.55
CA ARG A 30 -4.87 -1.43 -10.90
C ARG A 30 -6.14 -0.66 -11.22
N GLU A 31 -6.97 -0.44 -10.21
CA GLU A 31 -8.31 0.08 -10.41
C GLU A 31 -8.86 0.77 -9.15
N ALA A 32 -9.71 1.76 -9.34
CA ALA A 32 -10.50 2.40 -8.29
C ALA A 32 -12.00 2.24 -8.57
N ARG A 33 -12.78 1.99 -7.52
CA ARG A 33 -14.24 1.82 -7.58
C ARG A 33 -14.93 2.64 -6.48
N PRO A 34 -15.79 3.61 -6.82
CA PRO A 34 -16.05 4.14 -8.18
C PRO A 34 -14.78 4.76 -8.81
N PRO A 35 -14.70 4.90 -10.16
CA PRO A 35 -13.54 5.48 -10.84
C PRO A 35 -13.33 6.96 -10.53
N THR A 36 -14.37 7.63 -10.04
CA THR A 36 -14.34 9.01 -9.57
C THR A 36 -15.14 9.13 -8.28
N ALA A 37 -14.72 9.98 -7.34
CA ALA A 37 -15.42 10.15 -6.08
C ALA A 37 -15.42 11.59 -5.59
N ARG A 38 -16.22 11.84 -4.57
CA ARG A 38 -16.33 13.13 -3.88
C ARG A 38 -15.52 13.09 -2.62
N VAL A 39 -15.16 14.27 -2.13
CA VAL A 39 -14.72 14.43 -0.74
C VAL A 39 -15.72 13.74 0.20
N GLY A 40 -15.20 12.90 1.09
CA GLY A 40 -15.97 12.12 2.06
C GLY A 40 -16.62 10.84 1.51
N GLN A 41 -16.51 10.54 0.22
CA GLN A 41 -16.93 9.24 -0.30
C GLN A 41 -15.86 8.18 -0.14
N ARG A 42 -16.34 6.94 0.00
CA ARG A 42 -15.52 5.74 0.02
C ARG A 42 -15.14 5.33 -1.39
N VAL A 43 -13.90 4.91 -1.55
CA VAL A 43 -13.32 4.37 -2.77
C VAL A 43 -12.63 3.08 -2.43
N THR A 44 -12.92 2.03 -3.18
CA THR A 44 -12.20 0.76 -3.12
C THR A 44 -11.09 0.80 -4.15
N LEU A 45 -9.84 0.77 -3.69
CA LEU A 45 -8.65 0.63 -4.53
C LEU A 45 -8.33 -0.86 -4.66
N ILE A 46 -8.30 -1.37 -5.88
CA ILE A 46 -8.05 -2.77 -6.21
C ILE A 46 -6.67 -2.87 -6.84
N GLY A 47 -5.88 -3.84 -6.39
CA GLY A 47 -4.49 -3.94 -6.75
C GLY A 47 -3.82 -5.23 -6.29
N SER A 48 -2.52 -5.16 -6.10
CA SER A 48 -1.69 -6.30 -5.67
C SER A 48 -0.45 -5.82 -4.92
N GLY A 49 0.04 -6.63 -3.99
CA GLY A 49 1.26 -6.32 -3.23
C GLY A 49 1.04 -5.29 -2.12
N PHE A 50 -0.22 -5.10 -1.69
CA PHE A 50 -0.50 -4.27 -0.52
C PHE A 50 -0.12 -4.98 0.78
N GLY A 51 -0.07 -6.32 0.79
CA GLY A 51 0.26 -7.12 1.96
C GLY A 51 -0.70 -6.92 3.13
N VAL A 52 -0.19 -7.16 4.34
CA VAL A 52 -0.90 -6.91 5.60
C VAL A 52 -0.54 -5.52 6.09
N GLN A 53 -1.53 -4.77 6.56
CA GLN A 53 -1.34 -3.41 7.07
C GLN A 53 -0.34 -3.39 8.24
N GLY A 54 0.81 -2.76 8.01
CA GLY A 54 1.81 -2.43 9.02
C GLY A 54 1.68 -0.99 9.54
N GLU A 55 2.46 -0.64 10.56
CA GLU A 55 2.48 0.72 11.14
C GLU A 55 2.99 1.80 10.17
N LEU A 56 3.78 1.39 9.18
CA LEU A 56 4.39 2.28 8.21
C LEU A 56 3.54 2.50 6.96
N ASP A 57 2.45 1.76 6.83
CA ASP A 57 1.60 1.70 5.65
C ASP A 57 0.67 2.90 5.61
N ARG A 58 0.65 3.56 4.46
CA ARG A 58 -0.10 4.80 4.26
C ARG A 58 -0.56 4.89 2.82
N VAL A 59 -1.69 5.55 2.65
CA VAL A 59 -2.21 5.94 1.33
C VAL A 59 -2.23 7.46 1.28
N TRP A 60 -1.84 8.02 0.14
CA TRP A 60 -1.92 9.44 -0.14
C TRP A 60 -2.72 9.68 -1.41
N LEU A 61 -3.38 10.83 -1.48
CA LEU A 61 -4.05 11.34 -2.68
C LEU A 61 -3.55 12.76 -2.93
N GLY A 62 -2.78 12.95 -4.00
CA GLY A 62 -2.18 14.24 -4.32
C GLY A 62 -1.28 14.78 -3.20
N GLY A 63 -0.59 13.89 -2.48
CA GLY A 63 0.26 14.24 -1.32
C GLY A 63 -0.47 14.38 0.01
N ASN A 64 -1.81 14.36 0.04
CA ASN A 64 -2.59 14.41 1.28
C ASN A 64 -2.79 13.00 1.85
N PRO A 65 -2.60 12.77 3.17
CA PRO A 65 -2.85 11.47 3.77
C PRO A 65 -4.33 11.11 3.67
N VAL A 66 -4.59 9.86 3.27
CA VAL A 66 -5.94 9.32 3.09
C VAL A 66 -6.24 8.32 4.21
N PRO A 67 -7.36 8.47 4.92
CA PRO A 67 -7.78 7.47 5.90
C PRO A 67 -8.16 6.16 5.20
N VAL A 68 -7.59 5.06 5.68
CA VAL A 68 -7.88 3.70 5.21
C VAL A 68 -8.82 3.05 6.21
N GLU A 69 -10.01 2.66 5.76
CA GLU A 69 -11.02 1.96 6.56
C GLU A 69 -10.77 0.44 6.60
N SER A 70 -10.24 -0.13 5.52
CA SER A 70 -9.89 -1.56 5.44
C SER A 70 -8.70 -1.76 4.52
N TRP A 71 -7.81 -2.68 4.91
CA TRP A 71 -6.60 -3.01 4.18
C TRP A 71 -6.46 -4.52 4.02
N THR A 72 -6.28 -4.96 2.79
CA THR A 72 -6.01 -6.35 2.42
C THR A 72 -4.94 -6.37 1.33
N ASP A 73 -4.41 -7.55 1.01
CA ASP A 73 -3.34 -7.67 0.00
C ASP A 73 -3.74 -7.17 -1.40
N THR A 74 -5.04 -7.21 -1.73
CA THR A 74 -5.56 -6.89 -3.07
C THR A 74 -6.59 -5.76 -3.09
N ALA A 75 -7.08 -5.31 -1.94
CA ALA A 75 -8.08 -4.26 -1.85
C ALA A 75 -7.87 -3.34 -0.64
N LEU A 76 -8.00 -2.04 -0.87
CA LEU A 76 -8.01 -1.00 0.17
C LEU A 76 -9.32 -0.24 0.10
N LEU A 77 -10.04 -0.14 1.22
CA LEU A 77 -11.19 0.74 1.34
C LEU A 77 -10.72 2.06 1.95
N VAL A 78 -10.81 3.14 1.19
CA VAL A 78 -10.32 4.46 1.61
C VAL A 78 -11.41 5.51 1.50
N THR A 79 -11.30 6.58 2.27
CA THR A 79 -12.24 7.71 2.20
C THR A 79 -11.54 8.96 1.70
N VAL A 80 -12.06 9.58 0.65
CA VAL A 80 -11.45 10.77 0.02
C VAL A 80 -11.40 11.91 1.04
N PRO A 81 -10.22 12.45 1.38
CA PRO A 81 -10.09 13.45 2.42
C PRO A 81 -10.58 14.83 1.93
N PRO A 82 -11.07 15.70 2.85
CA PRO A 82 -11.53 17.05 2.51
C PRO A 82 -10.42 18.02 2.12
N ALA A 83 -9.16 17.66 2.37
CA ALA A 83 -8.00 18.44 1.95
C ALA A 83 -7.79 18.42 0.43
N VAL A 84 -8.41 17.47 -0.28
CA VAL A 84 -8.28 17.32 -1.73
C VAL A 84 -9.45 18.05 -2.40
N GLY A 85 -9.12 19.03 -3.24
CA GLY A 85 -10.10 19.79 -4.01
C GLY A 85 -10.66 18.99 -5.20
N ARG A 86 -11.23 19.70 -6.19
CA ARG A 86 -11.60 19.08 -7.48
C ARG A 86 -10.38 18.99 -8.37
N GLY A 87 -10.24 17.87 -9.07
CA GLY A 87 -9.22 17.68 -10.09
C GLY A 87 -8.75 16.24 -10.18
N ILE A 88 -7.71 16.04 -10.99
CA ILE A 88 -6.99 14.77 -11.10
C ILE A 88 -5.87 14.78 -10.06
N PHE A 89 -5.84 13.77 -9.21
CA PHE A 89 -4.83 13.57 -8.18
C PHE A 89 -4.33 12.13 -8.22
N ASP A 90 -3.07 11.93 -7.87
CA ASP A 90 -2.50 10.59 -7.86
C ASP A 90 -2.67 9.92 -6.49
N PHE A 91 -3.23 8.71 -6.49
CA PHE A 91 -3.11 7.79 -5.38
C PHE A 91 -1.72 7.19 -5.33
N VAL A 92 -1.13 7.19 -4.14
CA VAL A 92 0.15 6.54 -3.85
C VAL A 92 -0.05 5.66 -2.62
N VAL A 93 0.39 4.41 -2.69
CA VAL A 93 0.31 3.45 -1.59
C VAL A 93 1.71 3.10 -1.13
N ARG A 94 1.93 3.10 0.18
CA ARG A 94 3.13 2.54 0.78
C ARG A 94 2.76 1.28 1.56
N ALA A 95 3.47 0.19 1.26
CA ALA A 95 3.40 -1.07 1.96
C ALA A 95 4.82 -1.45 2.44
N GLY A 96 5.07 -1.35 3.74
CA GLY A 96 6.36 -1.52 4.38
C GLY A 96 7.43 -0.55 3.87
N ALA A 97 8.51 -1.12 3.33
CA ALA A 97 9.62 -0.37 2.75
C ALA A 97 9.33 0.16 1.33
N GLN A 98 8.21 -0.21 0.73
CA GLN A 98 7.95 0.00 -0.69
C GLN A 98 6.86 1.03 -0.94
N VAL A 99 7.05 1.81 -2.00
CA VAL A 99 6.07 2.79 -2.47
C VAL A 99 5.66 2.41 -3.87
N GLY A 100 4.35 2.38 -4.10
CA GLY A 100 3.74 2.07 -5.37
C GLY A 100 3.84 3.22 -6.37
N PRO A 101 3.64 2.95 -7.67
CA PRO A 101 3.53 4.00 -8.67
C PRO A 101 2.30 4.87 -8.42
N PRO A 102 2.31 6.14 -8.87
CA PRO A 102 1.14 6.99 -8.82
C PRO A 102 0.01 6.41 -9.69
N PHE A 103 -1.21 6.42 -9.15
CA PHE A 103 -2.42 6.03 -9.86
C PHE A 103 -3.35 7.23 -10.00
N PRO A 104 -3.62 7.73 -11.22
CA PRO A 104 -4.43 8.92 -11.41
C PRO A 104 -5.89 8.67 -11.04
N PHE A 105 -6.47 9.59 -10.29
CA PHE A 105 -7.85 9.53 -9.82
C PHE A 105 -8.52 10.89 -9.87
N GLU A 106 -9.77 10.92 -10.36
CA GLU A 106 -10.52 12.17 -10.46
C GLU A 106 -11.42 12.37 -9.25
N VAL A 107 -11.20 13.48 -8.56
CA VAL A 107 -12.09 13.97 -7.50
C VAL A 107 -13.08 14.96 -8.10
N GLN A 108 -14.36 14.59 -8.10
CA GLN A 108 -15.42 15.42 -8.63
C GLN A 108 -15.87 16.49 -7.61
N ARG A 109 -16.24 17.68 -8.11
CA ARG A 109 -17.10 18.60 -7.35
C ARG A 109 -18.41 17.89 -7.05
N SER A 110 -18.91 17.94 -5.80
CA SER A 110 -20.25 17.49 -5.34
C SER A 110 -21.28 17.40 -6.48
N GLN A 111 -21.97 16.27 -6.65
CA GLN A 111 -22.60 15.86 -7.92
C GLN A 111 -23.58 16.93 -8.36
N GLU A 112 -23.46 17.37 -9.61
CA GLU A 112 -24.66 17.53 -10.43
C GLU A 112 -25.15 16.11 -10.75
N PRO A 113 -26.34 15.69 -10.28
CA PRO A 113 -26.87 14.32 -10.39
C PRO A 113 -27.05 13.91 -11.86
N ASP A 114 -26.32 12.90 -12.33
CA ASP A 114 -26.48 12.32 -13.67
C ASP A 114 -26.06 10.83 -13.59
N ALA A 115 -26.82 9.78 -13.94
CA ALA A 115 -28.13 9.55 -14.57
C ALA A 115 -28.59 8.12 -14.18
N GLY A 116 -29.85 7.63 -14.31
CA GLY A 116 -31.07 8.13 -14.96
C GLY A 116 -32.31 7.97 -14.06
N MET A 117 -33.50 8.47 -14.40
CA MET A 117 -34.29 8.23 -15.63
C MET A 117 -34.51 6.76 -15.91
#